data_AF-A0A1H0DXA9-F1
#
_entry.id   AF-A0A1H0DXA9-F1
#
_cell.length_a   1.000
_cell.length_b   1.000
_cell.length_c   1.000
_cell.angle_alpha   90.00
_cell.angle_beta   90.00
_cell.angle_gamma   90.00
#
_symmetry.space_group_name_H-M   'P 1'
#
loop_
_entity.id
_entity.type
_entity.pdbx_description
1 polymer ?
#
loop_
_entity_poly.entity_id
_entity_poly.type
_entity_poly.pdbx_seq_one_letter_code
_entity_poly.pdbx_strand_id
1 'polypeptide(L)'
;MGPDRGGPIATHRGRCAEAHLGCPCRGDETIHEERSREITEARGRSAESVECPECGSPTTPLAIVSWGNCRACRTAQSREVNPLRW
;
A
#
# COMPACT_ATOMS: atom_id res chain seq x y z
N MET A 1 17.29 -14.84 -18.89
CA MET A 1 17.33 -13.43 -18.45
C MET A 1 15.91 -12.88 -18.58
N GLY A 2 15.10 -12.95 -17.51
CA GLY A 2 13.77 -12.33 -17.48
C GLY A 2 13.89 -10.91 -16.93
N PRO A 3 13.16 -9.92 -17.47
CA PRO A 3 13.44 -8.52 -17.17
C PRO A 3 12.93 -8.16 -15.78
N ASP A 4 13.84 -7.59 -15.01
CA ASP A 4 13.64 -6.51 -14.05
C ASP A 4 12.29 -5.79 -14.24
N ARG A 5 11.31 -6.11 -13.40
CA ARG A 5 10.15 -5.25 -13.15
C ARG A 5 10.07 -4.97 -11.67
N GLY A 6 11.15 -4.42 -11.13
CA GLY A 6 11.06 -3.51 -10.00
C GLY A 6 10.41 -2.23 -10.51
N GLY A 7 9.07 -2.21 -10.59
CA GLY A 7 8.36 -0.95 -10.62
C GLY A 7 8.79 -0.10 -9.42
N PRO A 8 8.77 1.23 -9.48
CA PRO A 8 9.03 2.03 -8.30
C PRO A 8 8.04 1.60 -7.24
N ILE A 9 8.56 0.94 -6.18
CA ILE A 9 7.79 0.49 -5.02
C ILE A 9 6.82 1.61 -4.71
N ALA A 10 5.53 1.38 -4.99
CA ALA A 10 4.50 2.39 -4.83
C ALA A 10 4.72 3.03 -3.45
N THR A 11 5.13 4.30 -3.45
CA THR A 11 5.68 5.02 -2.30
C THR A 11 4.81 4.70 -1.10
N HIS A 12 5.34 3.94 -0.13
CA HIS A 12 4.56 3.26 0.92
C HIS A 12 3.50 4.18 1.53
N ARG A 13 2.25 4.13 1.01
CA ARG A 13 1.23 5.14 1.30
C ARG A 13 0.64 4.97 2.70
N GLY A 14 1.00 3.93 3.45
CA GLY A 14 0.33 3.60 4.70
C GLY A 14 1.27 3.28 5.85
N ARG A 15 1.47 4.24 6.78
CA ARG A 15 1.19 4.08 8.22
C ARG A 15 1.75 5.27 9.03
N CYS A 16 0.87 6.05 9.64
CA CYS A 16 1.21 6.83 10.84
C CYS A 16 0.49 6.23 12.06
N ALA A 17 0.62 4.92 12.25
CA ALA A 17 0.21 4.28 13.50
C ALA A 17 1.42 3.98 14.43
N GLU A 18 2.63 3.90 13.89
CA GLU A 18 3.86 3.56 14.63
C GLU A 18 5.05 4.48 14.29
N ALA A 19 4.81 5.58 13.58
CA ALA A 19 5.89 6.47 13.12
C ALA A 19 6.27 7.49 14.20
N HIS A 20 6.82 6.99 15.32
CA HIS A 20 7.65 7.81 16.17
C HIS A 20 8.92 8.14 15.39
N LEU A 21 9.02 9.39 14.89
CA LEU A 21 10.17 9.96 14.17
C LEU A 21 10.27 9.52 12.69
N GLY A 22 9.51 10.15 11.80
CA GLY A 22 9.72 10.04 10.35
C GLY A 22 8.47 9.90 9.47
N CYS A 23 7.26 9.98 10.02
CA CYS A 23 6.07 9.95 9.15
C CYS A 23 6.06 11.16 8.21
N PRO A 24 5.88 10.98 6.88
CA PRO A 24 5.83 12.09 5.95
C PRO A 24 4.67 13.06 6.23
N CYS A 25 3.64 12.62 6.97
CA CYS A 25 2.52 13.49 7.34
C CYS A 25 2.88 14.55 8.39
N ARG A 26 3.98 14.40 9.16
CA ARG A 26 4.37 15.32 10.26
C ARG A 26 3.27 15.65 11.29
N GLY A 27 2.22 14.84 11.40
CA GLY A 27 1.06 15.10 12.25
C GLY A 27 -0.02 15.98 11.62
N ASP A 28 0.03 16.21 10.31
CA ASP A 28 -0.98 16.98 9.58
C ASP A 28 -2.31 16.22 9.48
N GLU A 29 -3.30 16.69 10.26
CA GLU A 29 -4.64 16.10 10.32
C GLU A 29 -5.36 16.13 8.96
N THR A 30 -5.06 17.09 8.09
CA THR A 30 -5.70 17.18 6.76
C THR A 30 -5.31 16.02 5.86
N ILE A 31 -4.06 15.57 5.94
CA ILE A 31 -3.55 14.39 5.23
C ILE A 31 -4.26 13.12 5.73
N HIS A 32 -4.55 13.06 7.03
CA HIS A 32 -5.26 11.95 7.63
C HIS A 32 -6.75 11.92 7.25
N GLU A 33 -7.39 13.09 7.21
CA GLU A 33 -8.78 13.23 6.78
C GLU A 33 -8.95 12.88 5.29
N GLU A 34 -8.09 13.43 4.42
CA GLU A 34 -8.08 13.14 2.99
C GLU A 34 -7.91 11.62 2.74
N ARG A 35 -6.93 11.00 3.40
CA ARG A 35 -6.71 9.55 3.30
C ARG A 35 -7.91 8.75 3.83
N SER A 36 -8.56 9.20 4.90
CA SER A 36 -9.75 8.54 5.45
C SER A 36 -10.92 8.59 4.47
N ARG A 37 -11.07 9.72 3.77
CA ARG A 37 -12.06 9.88 2.69
C ARG A 37 -11.75 8.96 1.51
N GLU A 38 -10.51 8.91 1.03
CA GLU A 38 -10.09 8.01 -0.05
C GLU A 38 -10.35 6.53 0.29
N ILE A 39 -10.04 6.11 1.51
CA ILE A 39 -10.30 4.74 1.98
C ILE A 39 -11.81 4.44 2.00
N THR A 40 -12.62 5.40 2.45
CA THR A 40 -14.08 5.24 2.50
C THR A 40 -14.67 5.12 1.10
N GLU A 41 -14.21 5.94 0.16
CA GLU A 41 -14.62 5.86 -1.24
C GLU A 41 -14.19 4.53 -1.88
N ALA A 42 -12.96 4.10 -1.64
CA ALA A 42 -12.44 2.83 -2.16
C ALA A 42 -13.19 1.60 -1.60
N ARG A 43 -13.71 1.68 -0.37
CA ARG A 43 -14.62 0.65 0.18
C ARG A 43 -15.95 0.58 -0.59
N GLY A 44 -16.48 1.74 -1.01
CA GLY A 44 -17.67 1.80 -1.88
C GLY A 44 -17.46 1.12 -3.24
N ARG A 45 -16.21 1.07 -3.70
CA ARG A 45 -15.78 0.40 -4.95
C ARG A 45 -15.22 -1.01 -4.74
N SER A 46 -15.56 -1.67 -3.62
CA SER A 46 -15.02 -2.98 -3.27
C SER A 46 -15.36 -4.12 -4.24
N ALA A 47 -16.43 -3.97 -5.03
CA ALA A 47 -16.81 -4.92 -6.07
C ALA A 47 -16.01 -4.74 -7.38
N GLU A 48 -15.26 -3.66 -7.53
CA GLU A 48 -14.40 -3.41 -8.68
C GLU A 48 -13.08 -4.19 -8.55
N SER A 49 -12.63 -4.77 -9.66
CA SER A 49 -11.32 -5.41 -9.78
C SER A 49 -10.39 -4.50 -10.58
N VAL A 50 -9.25 -4.15 -10.00
CA VAL A 50 -8.18 -3.37 -10.64
C VAL A 50 -6.89 -4.19 -10.69
N GLU A 51 -5.97 -3.83 -11.57
CA GLU A 51 -4.67 -4.51 -11.65
C GLU A 51 -3.68 -3.96 -10.62
N CYS A 52 -2.92 -4.86 -9.99
CA CYS A 52 -1.82 -4.48 -9.11
C CYS A 52 -0.69 -3.84 -9.93
N PRO A 53 -0.19 -2.66 -9.54
CA PRO A 53 0.90 -2.00 -10.29
C PRO A 53 2.23 -2.77 -10.22
N GLU A 54 2.43 -3.60 -9.20
CA GLU A 54 3.68 -4.35 -9.00
C GLU A 54 3.70 -5.68 -9.79
N CYS A 55 2.60 -6.42 -9.78
CA CYS A 55 2.56 -7.80 -10.32
C CYS A 55 1.49 -8.04 -11.40
N GLY A 56 0.67 -7.03 -11.73
CA GLY A 56 -0.43 -7.15 -12.69
C GLY A 56 -1.60 -8.03 -12.24
N SER A 57 -1.53 -8.65 -11.06
CA SER A 57 -2.61 -9.52 -10.57
C SER A 57 -3.86 -8.71 -10.18
N PRO A 58 -5.07 -9.28 -10.32
CA PRO A 58 -6.29 -8.62 -9.90
C PRO A 58 -6.28 -8.35 -8.39
N THR A 59 -6.71 -7.14 -8.02
CA THR A 59 -6.82 -6.69 -6.65
C THR A 59 -7.95 -5.66 -6.51
N THR A 60 -8.19 -5.18 -5.30
CA THR A 60 -9.26 -4.21 -5.03
C THR A 60 -8.70 -2.78 -4.98
N PRO A 61 -9.50 -1.78 -5.37
CA PRO A 61 -9.12 -0.37 -5.17
C PRO A 61 -8.70 -0.06 -3.73
N LEU A 62 -9.36 -0.70 -2.76
CA LEU A 62 -9.03 -0.57 -1.35
C LEU A 62 -7.59 -1.03 -1.04
N ALA A 63 -7.12 -2.12 -1.63
CA ALA A 63 -5.75 -2.60 -1.44
C ALA A 63 -4.73 -1.59 -1.98
N ILE A 64 -5.01 -1.02 -3.16
CA ILE A 64 -4.16 0.01 -3.78
C ILE A 64 -4.10 1.28 -2.92
N VAL A 65 -5.24 1.82 -2.47
CA VAL A 65 -5.25 3.03 -1.62
C VAL A 65 -4.59 2.77 -0.25
N SER A 66 -4.81 1.57 0.31
CA SER A 66 -4.31 1.22 1.64
C SER A 66 -2.80 0.98 1.65
N TRP A 67 -2.28 0.23 0.68
CA TRP A 67 -0.90 -0.30 0.70
C TRP A 67 -0.10 0.00 -0.56
N GLY A 68 -0.71 0.53 -1.62
CA GLY A 68 -0.08 0.76 -2.92
C GLY A 68 0.00 -0.48 -3.80
N ASN A 69 -0.32 -1.66 -3.28
CA ASN A 69 -0.16 -2.94 -3.97
C ASN A 69 -1.17 -3.99 -3.49
N CYS A 70 -1.17 -5.16 -4.16
CA CYS A 70 -2.00 -6.28 -3.77
C CYS A 70 -1.49 -6.99 -2.51
N ARG A 71 -2.36 -7.77 -1.87
CA ARG A 71 -2.02 -8.52 -0.64
C ARG A 71 -0.81 -9.45 -0.79
N ALA A 72 -0.62 -10.04 -1.96
CA ALA A 72 0.53 -10.91 -2.23
C ALA A 72 1.85 -10.12 -2.22
N CYS A 73 1.91 -9.01 -2.96
CA CYS A 73 3.07 -8.09 -2.96
C CYS A 73 3.34 -7.53 -1.56
N ARG A 74 2.30 -7.16 -0.80
CA ARG A 74 2.46 -6.75 0.59
C ARG A 74 3.10 -7.83 1.46
N THR A 75 2.72 -9.09 1.26
CA THR A 75 3.26 -10.22 2.03
C THR A 75 4.73 -10.47 1.67
N ALA A 76 5.08 -10.40 0.38
CA ALA A 76 6.46 -10.49 -0.09
C ALA A 76 7.32 -9.37 0.52
N GLN A 77 6.88 -8.12 0.40
CA GLN A 77 7.54 -6.96 1.01
C GLN A 77 7.72 -7.14 2.53
N SER A 78 6.69 -7.60 3.24
CA SER A 78 6.77 -7.82 4.69
C SER A 78 7.84 -8.83 5.08
N ARG A 79 8.04 -9.88 4.28
CA ARG A 79 9.08 -10.91 4.51
C ARG A 79 10.49 -10.39 4.26
N GLU A 80 10.64 -9.46 3.31
CA GLU A 80 11.91 -8.80 3.03
C GLU A 80 12.31 -7.85 4.16
N VAL A 81 11.37 -7.04 4.65
CA VAL A 81 11.67 -6.03 5.70
C VAL A 81 11.74 -6.63 7.11
N ASN A 82 10.98 -7.68 7.39
CA ASN A 82 10.97 -8.38 8.68
C ASN A 82 11.13 -9.88 8.45
N PRO A 83 12.34 -10.35 8.11
CA PRO A 83 12.60 -11.77 7.95
C PRO A 83 12.39 -12.46 9.30
N LEU A 84 11.65 -13.57 9.30
CA LEU A 84 11.53 -14.43 10.47
C LEU A 84 12.93 -14.91 10.84
N ARG A 85 13.49 -14.38 11.94
CA ARG A 85 14.77 -14.84 12.47
C ARG A 85 14.50 -16.14 13.24
N TRP A 86 15.12 -17.22 12.79
CA TRP A 86 15.18 -18.51 13.47
C TRP A 86 16.52 -18.61 14.21
#